data_AF-A0A6P5ZMV6-F1
#
_entry.id   AF-A0A6P5ZMV6-F1
#
_cell.length_a   1.000
_cell.length_b   1.000
_cell.length_c   1.000
_cell.angle_alpha   90.00
_cell.angle_beta   90.00
_cell.angle_gamma   90.00
#
_symmetry.space_group_name_H-M   'P 1'
#
loop_
_entity.id
_entity.type
_entity.pdbx_description
1 polymer ?
#
loop_
_entity_poly.entity_id
_entity_poly.type
_entity_poly.pdbx_seq_one_letter_code
_entity_poly.pdbx_strand_id
1 'polypeptide(L)'
;MLKMMFPPSFVSQEEFNIFHTIDRLLYTLLVINLWRDPVESIRVIALWLWLERVGFKNVVQKILSLPYILINELADDAVACLNIINNNQLASLSEGIDIPLMQSLMEGDLSLQFFYENRLIAAQGIVRIVNEVCMRALRDIMQHAIERNAAQSLADSQRQQAMSQTLQPMVLPGLSQMGFSPGNVGLPWTQENEVPPDDRTMFVTFSKGYPVYEWEVREFFTRAYGDCIESLHMQEVLPDEQSLFARIVCHSASAIEVILNGMSKTKFTINGKHVWARKFEPKRLKPSPTAPPMNLPVSFGF
;
A
#
# COMPACT_ATOMS: atom_id res chain seq x y z
N MET A 1 -27.20 59.58 -18.93
CA MET A 1 -26.16 58.91 -18.12
C MET A 1 -26.38 57.40 -18.24
N LEU A 2 -25.76 56.75 -19.25
CA LEU A 2 -25.86 55.30 -19.42
C LEU A 2 -24.99 54.63 -18.35
N LYS A 3 -25.64 53.86 -17.47
CA LYS A 3 -24.99 53.03 -16.46
C LYS A 3 -24.31 51.88 -17.21
N MET A 4 -22.98 51.94 -17.36
CA MET A 4 -22.23 50.77 -17.85
C MET A 4 -22.36 49.68 -16.80
N MET A 5 -23.23 48.72 -17.07
CA MET A 5 -23.39 47.51 -16.30
C MET A 5 -22.33 46.54 -16.81
N PHE A 6 -21.18 46.50 -16.13
CA PHE A 6 -20.18 45.48 -16.40
C PHE A 6 -20.84 44.10 -16.20
N PRO A 7 -20.72 43.17 -17.17
CA PRO A 7 -21.19 41.81 -16.94
C PRO A 7 -20.42 41.23 -15.75
N PRO A 8 -21.07 40.42 -14.88
CA PRO A 8 -20.34 39.74 -13.82
C PRO A 8 -19.22 38.92 -14.46
N SER A 9 -17.99 39.16 -14.02
CA SER A 9 -16.83 38.39 -14.46
C SER A 9 -17.01 36.95 -14.00
N PHE A 10 -17.47 36.07 -14.89
CA PHE A 10 -17.54 34.64 -14.62
C PHE A 10 -16.12 34.09 -14.66
N VAL A 11 -15.61 33.64 -13.51
CA VAL A 11 -14.33 32.91 -13.43
C VAL A 11 -14.51 31.57 -14.15
N SER A 12 -13.73 31.33 -15.18
CA SER A 12 -13.75 30.08 -15.93
C SER A 12 -13.30 28.90 -15.07
N GLN A 13 -13.60 27.67 -15.49
CA GLN A 13 -13.13 26.48 -14.76
C GLN A 13 -11.60 26.38 -14.74
N GLU A 14 -10.93 26.76 -15.83
CA GLU A 14 -9.47 26.71 -15.93
C GLU A 14 -8.81 27.72 -14.98
N GLU A 15 -9.28 28.96 -14.96
CA GLU A 15 -8.79 29.97 -14.01
C GLU A 15 -9.02 29.55 -12.56
N PHE A 16 -10.17 28.93 -12.27
CA PHE A 16 -10.47 28.39 -10.95
C PHE A 16 -9.51 27.26 -10.57
N ASN A 17 -9.20 26.36 -11.50
CA ASN A 17 -8.25 25.28 -11.30
C ASN A 17 -6.83 25.81 -11.06
N ILE A 18 -6.40 26.82 -11.83
CA ILE A 18 -5.09 27.46 -11.67
C ILE A 18 -4.98 28.11 -10.29
N PHE A 19 -6.03 28.81 -9.84
CA PHE A 19 -6.06 29.41 -8.51
C PHE A 19 -5.90 28.35 -7.40
N HIS A 20 -6.52 27.19 -7.56
CA HIS A 20 -6.45 26.07 -6.62
C HIS A 20 -5.33 25.05 -6.93
N THR A 21 -4.26 25.44 -7.62
CA THR A 21 -3.19 24.50 -8.06
C THR A 21 -2.55 23.74 -6.90
N ILE A 22 -2.27 24.43 -5.79
CA ILE A 22 -1.64 23.82 -4.61
C ILE A 22 -2.59 22.79 -3.96
N ASP A 23 -3.86 23.14 -3.82
CA ASP A 23 -4.90 22.28 -3.26
C ASP A 23 -5.12 21.03 -4.14
N ARG A 24 -5.14 21.25 -5.47
CA ARG A 24 -5.23 20.18 -6.48
C ARG A 24 -4.04 19.23 -6.39
N LEU A 25 -2.83 19.76 -6.24
CA LEU A 25 -1.62 18.95 -6.09
C LEU A 25 -1.68 18.05 -4.85
N LEU A 26 -2.09 18.60 -3.70
CA LEU A 26 -2.21 17.83 -2.48
C LEU A 26 -3.31 16.76 -2.59
N TYR A 27 -4.46 17.10 -3.18
CA TYR A 27 -5.53 16.13 -3.39
C TYR A 27 -5.10 15.00 -4.34
N THR A 28 -4.42 15.32 -5.45
CA THR A 28 -3.83 14.32 -6.35
C THR A 28 -2.89 13.38 -5.58
N LEU A 29 -2.02 13.92 -4.72
CA LEU A 29 -1.13 13.12 -3.90
C LEU A 29 -1.91 12.12 -3.02
N LEU A 30 -2.98 12.57 -2.35
CA LEU A 30 -3.80 11.71 -1.50
C LEU A 30 -4.49 10.57 -2.29
N VAL A 31 -5.12 10.87 -3.42
CA VAL A 31 -6.03 9.90 -4.09
C VAL A 31 -5.36 9.11 -5.22
N ILE A 32 -4.29 9.65 -5.81
CA ILE A 32 -3.57 9.01 -6.92
C ILE A 32 -2.29 8.34 -6.41
N ASN A 33 -1.48 9.04 -5.62
CA ASN A 33 -0.21 8.48 -5.14
C ASN A 33 -0.39 7.64 -3.88
N LEU A 34 -1.21 8.12 -2.94
CA LEU A 34 -1.52 7.43 -1.69
C LEU A 34 -2.82 6.60 -1.76
N TRP A 35 -3.53 6.56 -2.89
CA TRP A 35 -4.70 5.68 -3.06
C TRP A 35 -5.75 5.78 -1.94
N ARG A 36 -5.81 6.90 -1.22
CA ARG A 36 -6.83 7.12 -0.18
C ARG A 36 -8.20 7.24 -0.83
N ASP A 37 -9.24 6.95 -0.05
CA ASP A 37 -10.62 7.06 -0.53
C ASP A 37 -10.87 8.50 -1.04
N PRO A 38 -11.32 8.67 -2.30
CA PRO A 38 -11.48 10.00 -2.87
C PRO A 38 -12.50 10.87 -2.14
N VAL A 39 -13.56 10.27 -1.58
CA VAL A 39 -14.64 10.98 -0.90
C VAL A 39 -14.20 11.44 0.49
N GLU A 40 -13.53 10.57 1.25
CA GLU A 40 -12.92 10.91 2.53
C GLU A 40 -11.84 11.98 2.36
N SER A 41 -10.98 11.84 1.35
CA SER A 41 -9.88 12.77 1.07
C SER A 41 -10.37 14.18 0.75
N ILE A 42 -11.57 14.36 0.19
CA ILE A 42 -12.18 15.69 0.01
C ILE A 42 -12.41 16.37 1.36
N ARG A 43 -12.88 15.62 2.36
CA ARG A 43 -13.12 16.17 3.70
C ARG A 43 -11.81 16.52 4.40
N VAL A 44 -10.76 15.72 4.19
CA VAL A 44 -9.41 15.98 4.69
C VAL A 44 -8.85 17.28 4.12
N ILE A 45 -8.89 17.48 2.79
CA ILE A 45 -8.48 18.75 2.17
C ILE A 45 -9.33 19.92 2.69
N ALA A 46 -10.65 19.73 2.81
CA ALA A 46 -11.53 20.78 3.31
C ALA A 46 -11.23 21.18 4.76
N LEU A 47 -10.83 20.23 5.61
CA LEU A 47 -10.35 20.52 6.96
C LEU A 47 -9.11 21.41 6.92
N TRP A 48 -8.10 21.05 6.14
CA TRP A 48 -6.85 21.83 6.05
C TRP A 48 -7.06 23.23 5.48
N LEU A 49 -7.89 23.38 4.45
CA LEU A 49 -8.29 24.69 3.93
C LEU A 49 -9.10 25.50 4.95
N TRP A 50 -9.93 24.84 5.76
CA TRP A 50 -10.65 25.50 6.84
C TRP A 50 -9.69 26.04 7.89
N LEU A 51 -8.66 25.27 8.25
CA LEU A 51 -7.61 25.71 9.16
C LEU A 51 -6.92 26.99 8.66
N GLU A 52 -6.65 27.08 7.35
CA GLU A 52 -6.09 28.31 6.77
C GLU A 52 -7.03 29.52 6.89
N ARG A 53 -8.34 29.31 6.75
CA ARG A 53 -9.33 30.38 6.91
C ARG A 53 -9.47 30.87 8.35
N VAL A 54 -9.25 30.01 9.34
CA VAL A 54 -9.34 30.41 10.76
C VAL A 54 -8.04 31.00 11.30
N GLY A 55 -6.93 30.89 10.56
CA GLY A 55 -5.69 31.61 10.85
C GLY A 55 -4.40 30.80 10.80
N PHE A 56 -4.46 29.48 10.59
CA PHE A 56 -3.27 28.64 10.47
C PHE A 56 -2.62 28.85 9.11
N LYS A 57 -1.44 29.48 9.06
CA LYS A 57 -0.88 29.91 7.79
C LYS A 57 -0.24 28.76 7.01
N ASN A 58 -0.53 28.71 5.71
CA ASN A 58 0.13 27.86 4.73
C ASN A 58 0.08 26.36 5.10
N VAL A 59 -1.02 25.89 5.68
CA VAL A 59 -1.23 24.48 6.03
C VAL A 59 -0.96 23.58 4.84
N VAL A 60 -1.62 23.82 3.71
CA VAL A 60 -1.53 22.95 2.53
C VAL A 60 -0.09 22.90 2.01
N GLN A 61 0.58 24.05 1.96
CA GLN A 61 1.97 24.15 1.52
C GLN A 61 2.95 23.48 2.50
N LYS A 62 2.74 23.64 3.80
CA LYS A 62 3.52 22.95 4.85
C LYS A 62 3.37 21.43 4.70
N ILE A 63 2.16 20.93 4.48
CA ILE A 63 1.90 19.50 4.26
C ILE A 63 2.61 18.99 3.01
N LEU A 64 2.51 19.71 1.89
CA LEU A 64 3.18 19.34 0.64
C LEU A 64 4.73 19.31 0.75
N SER A 65 5.30 20.00 1.73
CA SER A 65 6.75 19.95 1.97
C SER A 65 7.21 18.70 2.73
N LEU A 66 6.26 17.90 3.24
CA LEU A 66 6.55 16.68 3.98
C LEU A 66 6.77 15.47 3.07
N PRO A 67 7.50 14.44 3.54
CA PRO A 67 7.52 13.12 2.90
C PRO A 67 6.12 12.49 2.83
N TYR A 68 5.86 11.68 1.80
CA TYR A 68 4.55 11.05 1.56
C TYR A 68 4.00 10.26 2.76
N ILE A 69 4.88 9.66 3.56
CA ILE A 69 4.51 8.92 4.78
C ILE A 69 3.84 9.85 5.78
N LEU A 70 4.48 10.99 6.07
CA LEU A 70 3.94 11.97 7.01
C LEU A 70 2.67 12.61 6.48
N ILE A 71 2.55 12.78 5.15
CA ILE A 71 1.29 13.25 4.54
C ILE A 71 0.17 12.22 4.76
N ASN A 72 0.47 10.92 4.65
CA ASN A 72 -0.49 9.86 4.89
C ASN A 72 -0.91 9.79 6.37
N GLU A 73 0.05 9.80 7.29
CA GLU A 73 -0.21 9.82 8.74
C GLU A 73 -1.00 11.07 9.14
N LEU A 74 -0.66 12.24 8.58
CA LEU A 74 -1.41 13.47 8.84
C LEU A 74 -2.83 13.42 8.28
N ALA A 75 -3.07 12.69 7.19
CA ALA A 75 -4.40 12.45 6.70
C ALA A 75 -5.20 11.52 7.63
N ASP A 76 -4.55 10.57 8.32
CA ASP A 76 -5.18 9.77 9.38
C ASP A 76 -5.54 10.64 10.60
N ASP A 77 -4.63 11.52 11.04
CA ASP A 77 -4.89 12.53 12.08
C ASP A 77 -6.08 13.42 11.69
N ALA A 78 -6.15 13.86 10.42
CA ALA A 78 -7.24 14.68 9.92
C ALA A 78 -8.59 13.96 9.98
N VAL A 79 -8.63 12.67 9.64
CA VAL A 79 -9.83 11.83 9.75
C VAL A 79 -10.26 11.70 11.21
N ALA A 80 -9.33 11.51 12.14
CA ALA A 80 -9.62 11.50 13.57
C ALA A 80 -10.24 12.83 14.04
N CYS A 81 -9.68 13.97 13.62
CA CYS A 81 -10.26 15.30 13.90
C CYS A 81 -11.67 15.45 13.32
N LEU A 82 -11.90 15.03 12.06
CA LEU A 82 -13.22 15.09 11.42
C LEU A 82 -14.25 14.24 12.16
N ASN A 83 -13.85 13.08 12.68
CA ASN A 83 -14.71 12.23 13.48
C ASN A 83 -15.11 12.92 14.79
N ILE A 84 -14.20 13.64 15.45
CA ILE A 84 -14.49 14.42 16.66
C ILE A 84 -15.42 15.60 16.38
N ILE A 85 -15.22 16.30 15.26
CA ILE A 85 -16.08 17.42 14.84
C ILE A 85 -17.52 16.94 14.58
N ASN A 86 -17.66 15.77 13.95
CA ASN A 86 -18.97 15.22 13.55
C ASN A 86 -19.68 14.45 14.67
N ASN A 87 -18.95 13.76 15.55
CA ASN A 87 -19.52 12.96 16.63
C ASN A 87 -19.51 13.73 17.95
N ASN A 88 -20.69 13.92 18.55
CA ASN A 88 -20.86 14.56 19.86
C ASN A 88 -20.42 13.67 21.06
N GLN A 89 -19.66 12.60 20.83
CA GLN A 89 -19.34 11.62 21.87
C GLN A 89 -17.97 11.91 22.52
N LEU A 90 -18.05 12.48 23.72
CA LEU A 90 -16.97 12.64 24.69
C LEU A 90 -16.39 11.32 25.23
N ALA A 91 -16.96 10.15 24.87
CA ALA A 91 -16.63 8.87 25.48
C ALA A 91 -15.24 8.33 25.11
N SER A 92 -14.60 8.86 24.05
CA SER A 92 -13.32 8.36 23.53
C SER A 92 -12.13 9.29 23.78
N LEU A 93 -12.31 10.46 24.41
CA LEU A 93 -11.18 11.33 24.80
C LEU A 93 -10.44 10.81 26.06
N SER A 94 -10.99 9.79 26.72
CA SER A 94 -10.39 9.15 27.91
C SER A 94 -9.28 8.14 27.55
N GLU A 95 -9.19 7.70 26.30
CA GLU A 95 -8.09 6.88 25.77
C GLU A 95 -7.47 7.65 24.60
N GLY A 96 -6.26 8.18 24.80
CA GLY A 96 -5.62 9.19 23.96
C GLY A 96 -5.68 8.93 22.46
N ILE A 97 -6.60 9.62 21.77
CA ILE A 97 -6.45 9.93 20.35
C ILE A 97 -5.38 11.01 20.29
N ASP A 98 -4.13 10.62 20.12
CA ASP A 98 -3.07 11.60 19.89
C ASP A 98 -3.10 11.98 18.40
N ILE A 99 -3.12 13.29 18.11
CA ILE A 99 -2.88 13.86 16.76
C ILE A 99 -1.51 14.58 16.75
N PRO A 100 -0.41 13.85 17.05
CA PRO A 100 0.87 14.47 17.36
C PRO A 100 1.47 15.20 16.16
N LEU A 101 1.17 14.75 14.93
CA LEU A 101 1.71 15.33 13.70
C LEU A 101 1.00 16.64 13.36
N MET A 102 -0.32 16.69 13.52
CA MET A 102 -1.08 17.93 13.32
C MET A 102 -0.67 19.00 14.35
N GLN A 103 -0.47 18.61 15.61
CA GLN A 103 0.02 19.49 16.68
C GLN A 103 1.42 20.04 16.39
N SER A 104 2.33 19.17 15.95
CA SER A 104 3.71 19.53 15.60
C SER A 104 3.77 20.48 14.39
N LEU A 105 2.98 20.23 13.35
CA LEU A 105 2.97 21.04 12.12
C LEU A 105 2.40 22.46 12.33
N MET A 106 1.52 22.60 13.32
CA MET A 106 0.73 23.79 13.58
C MET A 106 1.23 24.62 14.75
N GLU A 107 2.52 24.48 15.08
CA GLU A 107 3.22 25.30 16.08
C GLU A 107 2.57 25.26 17.48
N GLY A 108 1.85 24.19 17.82
CA GLY A 108 1.32 23.93 19.17
C GLY A 108 -0.06 24.52 19.51
N ASP A 109 -0.63 25.41 18.67
CA ASP A 109 -1.94 26.03 18.96
C ASP A 109 -3.14 25.11 18.66
N LEU A 110 -2.92 24.04 17.90
CA LEU A 110 -3.95 23.14 17.40
C LEU A 110 -4.07 21.88 18.26
N SER A 111 -4.93 21.91 19.27
CA SER A 111 -5.22 20.75 20.13
C SER A 111 -6.54 20.07 19.74
N LEU A 112 -6.75 18.82 20.19
CA LEU A 112 -8.08 18.21 20.09
C LEU A 112 -9.16 19.03 20.81
N GLN A 113 -8.78 19.70 21.89
CA GLN A 113 -9.63 20.62 22.63
C GLN A 113 -10.12 21.77 21.73
N PHE A 114 -9.25 22.33 20.87
CA PHE A 114 -9.65 23.37 19.91
C PHE A 114 -10.77 22.90 18.98
N PHE A 115 -10.66 21.69 18.42
CA PHE A 115 -11.69 21.13 17.55
C PHE A 115 -12.99 20.85 18.28
N TYR A 116 -12.92 20.37 19.51
CA TYR A 116 -14.11 20.13 20.33
C TYR A 116 -14.84 21.43 20.68
N GLU A 117 -14.11 22.44 21.17
CA GLU A 117 -14.67 23.75 21.54
C GLU A 117 -15.27 24.49 20.34
N ASN A 118 -14.66 24.34 19.15
CA ASN A 118 -15.10 25.03 17.94
C ASN A 118 -15.90 24.13 16.98
N ARG A 119 -16.36 22.95 17.43
CA ARG A 119 -16.90 21.88 16.56
C ARG A 119 -18.00 22.34 15.59
N LEU A 120 -18.93 23.19 16.05
CA LEU A 120 -20.06 23.62 15.21
C LEU A 120 -19.59 24.57 14.10
N ILE A 121 -18.66 25.46 14.43
CA ILE A 121 -18.05 26.40 13.48
C ILE A 121 -17.18 25.62 12.48
N ALA A 122 -16.42 24.64 12.98
CA ALA A 122 -15.61 23.75 12.17
C ALA A 122 -16.46 22.94 11.20
N ALA A 123 -17.48 22.23 11.69
CA ALA A 123 -18.38 21.43 10.87
C ALA A 123 -19.02 22.26 9.74
N GLN A 124 -19.56 23.45 10.08
CA GLN A 124 -20.17 24.33 9.09
C GLN A 124 -19.16 24.87 8.09
N GLY A 125 -17.97 25.26 8.55
CA GLY A 125 -16.89 25.78 7.72
C GLY A 125 -16.39 24.74 6.72
N ILE A 126 -16.18 23.50 7.17
CA ILE A 126 -15.74 22.38 6.34
C ILE A 126 -16.78 22.07 5.26
N VAL A 127 -18.07 21.96 5.62
CA VAL A 127 -19.15 21.71 4.65
C VAL A 127 -19.21 22.81 3.58
N ARG A 128 -19.03 24.08 3.96
CA ARG A 128 -18.96 25.18 2.99
C ARG A 128 -17.78 25.03 2.04
N ILE A 129 -16.59 24.73 2.54
CA ILE A 129 -15.41 24.54 1.70
C ILE A 129 -15.58 23.36 0.74
N VAL A 130 -16.14 22.24 1.22
CA VAL A 130 -16.43 21.09 0.35
C VAL A 130 -17.30 21.53 -0.83
N ASN A 131 -18.41 22.22 -0.56
CA ASN A 131 -19.39 22.56 -1.59
C ASN A 131 -18.94 23.70 -2.52
N GLU A 132 -18.31 24.73 -1.98
CA GLU A 132 -17.95 25.94 -2.74
C GLU A 132 -16.59 25.79 -3.45
N VAL A 133 -15.66 25.02 -2.87
CA VAL A 133 -14.29 24.89 -3.37
C VAL A 133 -14.03 23.48 -3.89
N CYS A 134 -14.02 22.47 -3.02
CA CYS A 134 -13.50 21.14 -3.35
C CYS A 134 -14.30 20.46 -4.49
N MET A 135 -15.63 20.50 -4.43
CA MET A 135 -16.50 19.88 -5.44
C MET A 135 -16.34 20.49 -6.83
N ARG A 136 -15.82 21.72 -6.93
CA ARG A 136 -15.52 22.39 -8.20
C ARG A 136 -14.04 22.24 -8.59
N ALA A 137 -13.13 22.45 -7.66
CA ALA A 137 -11.69 22.46 -7.89
C ALA A 137 -11.09 21.06 -8.06
N LEU A 138 -11.71 20.01 -7.49
CA LEU A 138 -11.11 18.68 -7.39
C LEU A 138 -11.91 17.60 -8.14
N ARG A 139 -12.99 17.99 -8.82
CA ARG A 139 -13.98 17.10 -9.41
C ARG A 139 -13.40 16.11 -10.40
N ASP A 140 -12.58 16.61 -11.31
CA ASP A 140 -11.91 15.85 -12.36
C ASP A 140 -10.94 14.83 -11.77
N ILE A 141 -10.16 15.23 -10.76
CA ILE A 141 -9.21 14.35 -10.07
C ILE A 141 -9.96 13.26 -9.29
N MET A 142 -11.05 13.62 -8.59
CA MET A 142 -11.88 12.67 -7.86
C MET A 142 -12.50 11.63 -8.79
N GLN A 143 -13.08 12.08 -9.90
CA GLN A 143 -13.70 11.19 -10.89
C GLN A 143 -12.67 10.20 -11.45
N HIS A 144 -11.50 10.70 -11.83
CA HIS A 144 -10.39 9.87 -12.31
C HIS A 144 -9.95 8.84 -11.25
N ALA A 145 -9.84 9.23 -9.99
CA ALA A 145 -9.46 8.32 -8.91
C ALA A 145 -10.51 7.23 -8.66
N ILE A 146 -11.80 7.56 -8.71
CA ILE A 146 -12.91 6.61 -8.56
C ILE A 146 -12.90 5.59 -9.70
N GLU A 147 -12.78 6.07 -10.95
CA GLU A 147 -12.72 5.21 -12.13
C GLU A 147 -11.50 4.27 -12.08
N ARG A 148 -10.33 4.79 -11.71
CA ARG A 148 -9.11 4.01 -11.52
C ARG A 148 -9.27 2.94 -10.43
N ASN A 149 -9.86 3.29 -9.29
CA ASN A 149 -10.13 2.34 -8.20
C ASN A 149 -11.12 1.25 -8.62
N ALA A 150 -12.19 1.61 -9.34
CA ALA A 150 -13.17 0.66 -9.84
C ALA A 150 -12.57 -0.32 -10.87
N ALA A 151 -11.78 0.20 -11.82
CA ALA A 151 -11.08 -0.61 -12.80
C ALA A 151 -10.12 -1.61 -12.14
N GLN A 152 -9.39 -1.17 -11.12
CA GLN A 152 -8.49 -2.03 -10.35
C GLN A 152 -9.26 -3.14 -9.61
N SER A 153 -10.36 -2.79 -8.93
CA SER A 153 -11.20 -3.76 -8.21
C SER A 153 -11.81 -4.82 -9.14
N LEU A 154 -12.22 -4.44 -10.36
CA LEU A 154 -12.71 -5.37 -11.38
C LEU A 154 -11.60 -6.32 -11.85
N ALA A 155 -10.40 -5.79 -12.12
CA ALA A 155 -9.25 -6.60 -12.52
C ALA A 155 -8.86 -7.59 -11.42
N ASP A 156 -8.90 -7.18 -10.15
CA ASP A 156 -8.57 -8.04 -9.01
C ASP A 156 -9.64 -9.12 -8.80
N SER A 157 -10.93 -8.78 -8.96
CA SER A 157 -12.03 -9.74 -8.92
C SER A 157 -11.95 -10.79 -10.04
N GLN A 158 -11.60 -10.37 -11.25
CA GLN A 158 -11.37 -11.27 -12.38
C GLN A 158 -10.18 -12.21 -12.14
N ARG A 159 -9.10 -11.70 -11.55
CA ARG A 159 -7.94 -12.51 -11.15
C ARG A 159 -8.31 -13.55 -10.08
N GLN A 160 -9.08 -13.16 -9.07
CA GLN A 160 -9.55 -14.08 -8.02
C GLN A 160 -10.50 -15.16 -8.58
N GLN A 161 -11.39 -14.80 -9.51
CA GLN A 161 -12.27 -15.77 -10.18
C GLN A 161 -11.50 -16.74 -11.09
N ALA A 162 -10.49 -16.27 -11.82
CA ALA A 162 -9.63 -17.13 -12.63
C ALA A 162 -8.83 -18.12 -11.77
N MET A 163 -8.33 -17.69 -10.60
CA MET A 163 -7.67 -18.60 -9.63
C MET A 163 -8.63 -19.59 -8.97
N SER A 164 -9.92 -19.25 -8.83
CA SER A 164 -10.93 -20.12 -8.24
C SER A 164 -11.46 -21.19 -9.24
N GLN A 165 -11.43 -20.90 -10.55
CA GLN A 165 -11.87 -21.85 -11.59
C GLN A 165 -10.87 -22.99 -11.85
N THR A 166 -9.59 -22.83 -11.46
CA THR A 166 -8.59 -23.90 -11.58
C THR A 166 -8.72 -25.01 -10.53
N LEU A 167 -9.65 -24.91 -9.57
CA LEU A 167 -9.88 -25.92 -8.52
C LEU A 167 -11.22 -26.68 -8.65
N GLN A 168 -11.86 -26.72 -9.82
CA GLN A 168 -13.00 -27.63 -10.02
C GLN A 168 -12.52 -29.04 -10.44
N PRO A 169 -12.86 -30.11 -9.69
CA PRO A 169 -12.60 -31.47 -10.13
C PRO A 169 -13.54 -31.79 -11.30
N MET A 170 -12.98 -32.01 -12.48
CA MET A 170 -13.71 -32.47 -13.66
C MET A 170 -14.15 -33.92 -13.41
N VAL A 171 -15.41 -34.13 -13.02
CA VAL A 171 -15.97 -35.48 -12.89
C VAL A 171 -16.22 -36.04 -14.29
N LEU A 172 -15.35 -36.95 -14.74
CA LEU A 172 -15.54 -37.73 -15.95
C LEU A 172 -16.60 -38.82 -15.68
N PRO A 173 -17.73 -38.90 -16.41
CA PRO A 173 -18.69 -39.98 -16.23
C PRO A 173 -18.32 -41.17 -17.11
N GLY A 174 -17.91 -42.27 -16.47
CA GLY A 174 -17.96 -43.60 -17.07
C GLY A 174 -16.71 -44.44 -16.85
N LEU A 175 -16.77 -45.36 -15.89
CA LEU A 175 -16.49 -46.79 -16.09
C LEU A 175 -16.81 -47.56 -14.80
N SER A 176 -17.56 -48.65 -14.99
CA SER A 176 -18.21 -49.45 -13.97
C SER A 176 -17.28 -50.50 -13.36
N GLN A 177 -17.54 -50.83 -12.08
CA GLN A 177 -17.26 -52.11 -11.39
C GLN A 177 -15.79 -52.49 -11.11
N MET A 178 -15.40 -52.54 -9.83
CA MET A 178 -15.37 -53.77 -9.01
C MET A 178 -14.66 -53.51 -7.66
N GLY A 179 -15.25 -53.93 -6.54
CA GLY A 179 -14.52 -54.41 -5.34
C GLY A 179 -14.15 -53.42 -4.22
N PHE A 180 -14.95 -53.41 -3.14
CA PHE A 180 -14.53 -53.12 -1.75
C PHE A 180 -13.70 -54.33 -1.24
N SER A 181 -12.58 -54.28 -0.49
CA SER A 181 -12.26 -53.69 0.84
C SER A 181 -10.87 -54.30 1.28
N PRO A 182 -10.30 -54.09 2.50
CA PRO A 182 -9.54 -52.93 2.99
C PRO A 182 -8.11 -53.28 3.55
N GLY A 183 -7.22 -52.29 3.72
CA GLY A 183 -6.12 -52.36 4.72
C GLY A 183 -4.66 -52.45 4.22
N ASN A 184 -4.03 -51.26 4.12
CA ASN A 184 -2.64 -50.88 4.46
C ASN A 184 -1.48 -51.87 4.22
N VAL A 185 -0.53 -51.52 3.33
CA VAL A 185 0.81 -50.94 3.63
C VAL A 185 1.58 -50.75 2.31
N GLY A 186 2.05 -49.52 2.03
CA GLY A 186 3.29 -49.28 1.26
C GLY A 186 3.22 -48.43 -0.02
N LEU A 187 3.23 -47.09 0.15
CA LEU A 187 3.89 -46.03 -0.68
C LEU A 187 3.55 -45.92 -2.19
N PRO A 188 3.83 -44.81 -2.89
CA PRO A 188 4.07 -43.41 -2.50
C PRO A 188 3.11 -42.45 -3.25
N TRP A 189 2.27 -41.70 -2.54
CA TRP A 189 1.45 -40.68 -3.21
C TRP A 189 2.33 -39.50 -3.65
N THR A 190 2.33 -39.29 -4.95
CA THR A 190 3.00 -38.23 -5.70
C THR A 190 2.58 -36.86 -5.20
N GLN A 191 3.56 -36.19 -4.61
CA GLN A 191 3.77 -34.75 -4.53
C GLN A 191 2.93 -33.96 -5.56
N GLU A 192 1.84 -33.35 -5.09
CA GLU A 192 1.25 -32.23 -5.80
C GLU A 192 2.33 -31.15 -5.95
N ASN A 193 2.34 -30.49 -7.10
CA ASN A 193 3.33 -29.51 -7.52
C ASN A 193 3.31 -28.24 -6.63
N GLU A 194 3.71 -28.35 -5.37
CA GLU A 194 4.22 -27.22 -4.61
C GLU A 194 5.56 -26.83 -5.25
N VAL A 195 5.52 -25.76 -6.03
CA VAL A 195 6.74 -25.08 -6.49
C VAL A 195 7.59 -24.80 -5.24
N PRO A 196 8.83 -25.31 -5.18
CA PRO A 196 9.67 -25.17 -3.99
C PRO A 196 9.74 -23.71 -3.55
N PRO A 197 9.75 -23.40 -2.23
CA PRO A 197 9.83 -22.04 -1.71
C PRO A 197 10.93 -21.20 -2.38
N ASP A 198 12.02 -21.85 -2.77
CA ASP A 198 13.15 -21.26 -3.48
C ASP A 198 12.77 -20.63 -4.84
N ASP A 199 11.84 -21.22 -5.59
CA ASP A 199 11.41 -20.71 -6.91
C ASP A 199 10.39 -19.56 -6.80
N ARG A 200 9.81 -19.38 -5.62
CA ARG A 200 8.86 -18.32 -5.25
C ARG A 200 9.41 -17.36 -4.19
N THR A 201 10.74 -17.27 -4.08
CA THR A 201 11.43 -16.31 -3.21
C THR A 201 12.06 -15.16 -3.99
N MET A 202 11.90 -13.95 -3.48
CA MET A 202 12.58 -12.73 -3.94
C MET A 202 13.52 -12.22 -2.86
N PHE A 203 14.70 -11.73 -3.28
CA PHE A 203 15.63 -11.03 -2.41
C PHE A 203 15.51 -9.54 -2.60
N VAL A 204 15.35 -8.85 -1.48
CA VAL A 204 15.26 -7.40 -1.42
C VAL A 204 16.48 -6.89 -0.65
N THR A 205 17.19 -5.93 -1.21
CA THR A 205 18.45 -5.39 -0.64
C THR A 205 18.34 -3.90 -0.39
N PHE A 206 18.92 -3.47 0.70
CA PHE A 206 18.80 -2.11 1.24
C PHE A 206 20.15 -1.40 1.21
N SER A 207 20.12 -0.08 1.03
CA SER A 207 21.34 0.73 1.05
C SER A 207 21.84 0.89 2.48
N LYS A 208 23.15 0.76 2.68
CA LYS A 208 23.79 0.95 4.00
C LYS A 208 23.62 2.42 4.44
N GLY A 209 23.26 2.62 5.71
CA GLY A 209 23.00 3.95 6.28
C GLY A 209 21.55 4.43 6.17
N TYR A 210 20.67 3.62 5.56
CA TYR A 210 19.24 3.91 5.43
C TYR A 210 18.43 2.69 5.90
N PRO A 211 18.17 2.55 7.22
CA PRO A 211 17.45 1.41 7.77
C PRO A 211 16.08 1.24 7.13
N VAL A 212 15.76 0.01 6.73
CA VAL A 212 14.45 -0.38 6.20
C VAL A 212 13.87 -1.43 7.12
N TYR A 213 12.63 -1.22 7.58
CA TYR A 213 11.93 -2.13 8.49
C TYR A 213 11.01 -3.08 7.73
N GLU A 214 10.68 -4.22 8.35
CA GLU A 214 9.78 -5.22 7.79
C GLU A 214 8.43 -4.63 7.37
N TRP A 215 7.84 -3.77 8.20
CA TRP A 215 6.53 -3.18 7.93
C TRP A 215 6.56 -2.30 6.66
N GLU A 216 7.64 -1.55 6.42
CA GLU A 216 7.79 -0.71 5.23
C GLU A 216 7.80 -1.55 3.95
N VAL A 217 8.48 -2.70 4.01
CA VAL A 217 8.57 -3.64 2.91
C VAL A 217 7.22 -4.31 2.68
N ARG A 218 6.60 -4.83 3.75
CA ARG A 218 5.30 -5.49 3.69
C ARG A 218 4.23 -4.57 3.13
N GLU A 219 4.09 -3.37 3.69
CA GLU A 219 3.11 -2.38 3.25
C GLU A 219 3.32 -2.00 1.77
N PHE A 220 4.56 -1.70 1.36
CA PHE A 220 4.86 -1.32 -0.02
C PHE A 220 4.42 -2.40 -1.02
N PHE A 221 4.83 -3.65 -0.80
CA PHE A 221 4.52 -4.74 -1.72
C PHE A 221 3.03 -5.13 -1.67
N THR A 222 2.41 -5.15 -0.50
CA THR A 222 0.98 -5.44 -0.38
C THR A 222 0.12 -4.37 -1.05
N ARG A 223 0.51 -3.09 -0.92
CA ARG A 223 -0.21 -1.97 -1.53
C ARG A 223 -0.03 -1.90 -3.05
N ALA A 224 1.15 -2.21 -3.55
CA ALA A 224 1.46 -2.13 -4.97
C ALA A 224 1.03 -3.37 -5.77
N TYR A 225 1.00 -4.56 -5.14
CA TYR A 225 0.82 -5.84 -5.82
C TYR A 225 -0.25 -6.74 -5.20
N GLY A 226 -1.01 -6.24 -4.22
CA GLY A 226 -2.02 -7.00 -3.49
C GLY A 226 -1.40 -7.98 -2.47
N ASP A 227 -2.22 -8.89 -1.95
CA ASP A 227 -1.78 -9.91 -0.97
C ASP A 227 -0.90 -10.99 -1.64
N CYS A 228 0.33 -10.60 -1.98
CA CYS A 228 1.28 -11.42 -2.71
C CYS A 228 2.34 -12.06 -1.81
N ILE A 229 2.41 -11.67 -0.54
CA ILE A 229 3.45 -12.07 0.42
C ILE A 229 2.91 -13.17 1.34
N GLU A 230 3.47 -14.36 1.22
CA GLU A 230 3.21 -15.45 2.19
C GLU A 230 4.04 -15.25 3.45
N SER A 231 5.34 -14.97 3.30
CA SER A 231 6.21 -14.67 4.44
C SER A 231 7.32 -13.70 4.06
N LEU A 232 7.77 -12.93 5.04
CA LEU A 232 8.82 -11.93 4.89
C LEU A 232 9.78 -12.11 6.06
N HIS A 233 11.06 -12.32 5.75
CA HIS A 233 12.11 -12.50 6.74
C HIS A 233 13.20 -11.46 6.53
N MET A 234 13.41 -10.58 7.51
CA MET A 234 14.52 -9.64 7.52
C MET A 234 15.83 -10.36 7.84
N GLN A 235 16.96 -9.82 7.39
CA GLN A 235 18.27 -10.27 7.85
C GLN A 235 18.37 -10.09 9.37
N GLU A 236 18.65 -11.19 10.09
CA GLU A 236 19.00 -11.14 11.51
C GLU A 236 20.33 -10.43 11.70
N VAL A 237 20.33 -9.44 12.57
CA VAL A 237 21.46 -8.56 12.88
C VAL A 237 21.45 -8.24 14.38
N LEU A 238 22.58 -7.77 14.91
CA LEU A 238 22.63 -7.29 16.29
C LEU A 238 21.74 -6.04 16.47
N PRO A 239 21.29 -5.71 17.70
CA PRO A 239 20.38 -4.57 17.93
C PRO A 239 20.87 -3.22 17.39
N ASP A 240 22.18 -3.02 17.31
CA ASP A 240 22.81 -1.78 16.82
C ASP A 240 23.17 -1.84 15.33
N GLU A 241 22.87 -2.95 14.65
CA GLU A 241 23.19 -3.18 13.25
C GLU A 241 21.94 -3.07 12.36
N GLN A 242 22.15 -2.64 11.12
CA GLN A 242 21.09 -2.49 10.14
C GLN A 242 20.94 -3.79 9.32
N SER A 243 19.72 -4.31 9.18
CA SER A 243 19.41 -5.33 8.18
C SER A 243 19.68 -4.79 6.77
N LEU A 244 20.49 -5.49 5.98
CA LEU A 244 20.86 -5.09 4.62
C LEU A 244 20.06 -5.80 3.54
N PHE A 245 19.28 -6.82 3.92
CA PHE A 245 18.38 -7.50 3.00
C PHE A 245 17.17 -8.12 3.71
N ALA A 246 16.19 -8.51 2.92
CA ALA A 246 15.04 -9.32 3.30
C ALA A 246 14.77 -10.40 2.26
N ARG A 247 14.21 -11.52 2.70
CA ARG A 247 13.70 -12.61 1.87
C ARG A 247 12.18 -12.53 1.89
N ILE A 248 11.57 -12.42 0.72
CA ILE A 248 10.12 -12.41 0.56
C ILE A 248 9.73 -13.68 -0.16
N VAL A 249 8.89 -14.50 0.47
CA VAL A 249 8.27 -15.67 -0.14
C VAL A 249 6.90 -15.24 -0.64
N CYS A 250 6.68 -15.36 -1.94
CA CYS A 250 5.41 -15.01 -2.57
C CYS A 250 4.48 -16.22 -2.67
N HIS A 251 3.17 -16.00 -2.66
CA HIS A 251 2.18 -17.06 -2.85
C HIS A 251 2.27 -17.76 -4.22
N SER A 252 2.86 -17.11 -5.23
CA SER A 252 3.10 -17.71 -6.54
C SER A 252 4.38 -17.17 -7.21
N ALA A 253 4.98 -17.97 -8.09
CA ALA A 253 6.11 -17.53 -8.92
C ALA A 253 5.71 -16.41 -9.89
N SER A 254 4.45 -16.43 -10.37
CA SER A 254 3.90 -15.37 -11.23
C SER A 254 3.86 -14.01 -10.55
N ALA A 255 3.66 -13.96 -9.22
CA ALA A 255 3.74 -12.71 -8.47
C ALA A 255 5.13 -12.07 -8.58
N ILE A 256 6.21 -12.88 -8.55
CA ILE A 256 7.58 -12.37 -8.72
C ILE A 256 7.76 -11.78 -10.12
N GLU A 257 7.24 -12.43 -11.15
CA GLU A 257 7.33 -11.93 -12.53
C GLU A 257 6.62 -10.59 -12.68
N VAL A 258 5.46 -10.41 -12.06
CA VAL A 258 4.73 -9.14 -12.04
C VAL A 258 5.50 -8.07 -11.27
N ILE A 259 5.99 -8.41 -10.07
CA ILE A 259 6.76 -7.47 -9.22
C ILE A 259 8.02 -6.99 -9.93
N LEU A 260 8.75 -7.89 -10.58
CA LEU A 260 9.98 -7.57 -11.30
C LEU A 260 9.73 -7.09 -12.74
N ASN A 261 8.47 -7.03 -13.18
CA ASN A 261 8.07 -6.69 -14.55
C ASN A 261 8.82 -7.51 -15.62
N GLY A 262 8.96 -8.81 -15.37
CA GLY A 262 9.71 -9.75 -16.23
C GLY A 262 11.24 -9.59 -16.22
N MET A 263 11.79 -8.65 -15.44
CA MET A 263 13.23 -8.43 -15.33
C MET A 263 13.86 -9.31 -14.23
N SER A 264 15.18 -9.53 -14.29
CA SER A 264 15.91 -10.26 -13.24
C SER A 264 16.13 -9.44 -11.96
N LYS A 265 16.08 -8.10 -12.08
CA LYS A 265 16.29 -7.15 -10.99
C LYS A 265 15.52 -5.86 -11.27
N THR A 266 14.92 -5.27 -10.25
CA THR A 266 14.26 -3.97 -10.34
C THR A 266 14.60 -3.09 -9.13
N LYS A 267 14.50 -1.77 -9.31
CA LYS A 267 14.73 -0.77 -8.27
C LYS A 267 13.40 -0.18 -7.83
N PHE A 268 13.15 -0.22 -6.54
CA PHE A 268 12.03 0.43 -5.88
C PHE A 268 12.51 1.61 -5.03
N THR A 269 11.57 2.51 -4.78
CA THR A 269 11.74 3.57 -3.78
C THR A 269 10.69 3.34 -2.71
N ILE A 270 11.11 2.82 -1.55
CA ILE A 270 10.25 2.58 -0.39
C ILE A 270 10.56 3.68 0.60
N ASN A 271 9.59 4.54 0.92
CA ASN A 271 9.76 5.59 1.92
C ASN A 271 10.97 6.51 1.66
N GLY A 272 11.24 6.82 0.37
CA GLY A 272 12.39 7.61 -0.07
C GLY A 272 13.73 6.84 -0.11
N LYS A 273 13.75 5.58 0.33
CA LYS A 273 14.93 4.71 0.39
C LYS A 273 15.01 3.86 -0.87
N HIS A 274 16.21 3.72 -1.42
CA HIS A 274 16.44 2.88 -2.59
C HIS A 274 16.58 1.42 -2.20
N VAL A 275 15.68 0.63 -2.75
CA VAL A 275 15.55 -0.80 -2.47
C VAL A 275 15.67 -1.55 -3.79
N TRP A 276 16.50 -2.59 -3.81
CA TRP A 276 16.69 -3.40 -5.01
C TRP A 276 16.11 -4.78 -4.79
N ALA A 277 15.21 -5.20 -5.67
CA ALA A 277 14.59 -6.52 -5.63
C ALA A 277 15.08 -7.38 -6.80
N ARG A 278 15.30 -8.67 -6.55
CA ARG A 278 15.72 -9.66 -7.56
C ARG A 278 15.18 -11.04 -7.22
N LYS A 279 14.96 -11.89 -8.23
CA LYS A 279 14.59 -13.29 -8.01
C LYS A 279 15.69 -14.00 -7.22
N PHE A 280 15.31 -14.91 -6.31
CA PHE A 280 16.27 -15.76 -5.64
C PHE A 280 16.88 -16.75 -6.64
N GLU A 281 18.21 -16.86 -6.62
CA GLU A 281 18.92 -17.90 -7.36
C GLU A 281 19.42 -18.92 -6.34
N PRO A 282 18.92 -20.15 -6.36
CA PRO A 282 19.47 -21.22 -5.54
C PRO A 282 20.95 -21.38 -5.89
N LYS A 283 21.83 -21.31 -4.88
CA LYS A 283 23.22 -21.73 -5.09
C LYS A 283 23.19 -23.20 -5.49
N ARG A 284 23.46 -23.52 -6.76
CA ARG A 284 23.74 -24.91 -7.14
C ARG A 284 24.87 -25.39 -6.24
N LEU A 285 24.58 -26.36 -5.37
CA LEU A 285 25.63 -27.13 -4.72
C LEU A 285 26.48 -27.68 -5.87
N LYS A 286 27.76 -27.27 -5.93
CA LYS A 286 28.72 -27.97 -6.78
C LYS A 286 28.63 -29.45 -6.38
N PRO A 287 28.40 -30.39 -7.31
CA PRO A 287 28.48 -31.80 -6.96
C PRO A 287 29.83 -32.02 -6.28
N SER A 288 29.79 -32.57 -5.08
CA SER A 288 30.98 -33.01 -4.37
C SER A 288 31.80 -33.89 -5.33
N PRO A 289 33.14 -33.77 -5.34
CA PRO A 289 33.96 -34.67 -6.13
C PRO A 289 33.61 -36.09 -5.70
N THR A 290 33.14 -36.87 -6.66
CA THR A 290 32.77 -38.27 -6.51
C THR A 290 33.93 -38.97 -5.82
N ALA A 291 33.68 -39.61 -4.68
CA ALA A 291 34.68 -40.43 -4.01
C ALA A 291 35.25 -41.45 -5.03
N PRO A 292 36.57 -41.66 -5.07
CA PRO A 292 37.15 -42.62 -5.99
C PRO A 292 36.59 -44.02 -5.69
N PRO A 293 36.42 -44.88 -6.70
CA PRO A 293 35.86 -46.21 -6.50
C PRO A 293 36.74 -47.00 -5.53
N MET A 294 36.12 -47.60 -4.52
CA MET A 294 36.75 -48.59 -3.64
C MET A 294 37.21 -49.78 -4.49
N ASN A 295 38.52 -49.92 -4.68
CA ASN A 295 39.10 -51.16 -5.18
C ASN A 295 38.93 -52.24 -4.10
N LEU A 296 38.06 -53.22 -4.37
CA LEU A 296 38.01 -54.48 -3.63
C LEU A 296 39.31 -55.26 -3.91
N PRO A 297 39.98 -55.83 -2.90
CA PRO A 297 41.15 -56.65 -3.13
C PRO A 297 40.74 -57.96 -3.82
N VAL A 298 41.43 -58.26 -4.91
CA VAL A 298 41.34 -59.54 -5.63
C VAL A 298 41.81 -60.65 -4.68
N SER A 299 40.91 -61.57 -4.35
CA SER A 299 41.26 -62.83 -3.69
C SER A 299 42.10 -63.68 -4.65
N PHE A 300 43.36 -63.93 -4.30
CA PHE A 300 44.18 -64.94 -4.96
C PHE A 300 43.61 -66.32 -4.67
N GLY A 301 43.17 -67.01 -5.73
CA GLY A 301 42.94 -68.45 -5.74
C GLY A 301 44.26 -69.19 -5.91
N PHE A 302 44.31 -70.35 -5.26
CA PHE A 302 45.38 -71.36 -5.14
C PHE A 302 46.26 -71.59 -6.39
#